data_AF-A0A411HK53-F1
#
_entry.id   AF-A0A411HK53-F1
#
_cell.length_a   1.000
_cell.length_b   1.000
_cell.length_c   1.000
_cell.angle_alpha   90.00
_cell.angle_beta   90.00
_cell.angle_gamma   90.00
#
_symmetry.space_group_name_H-M   'P 1'
#
loop_
_entity.id
_entity.type
_entity.pdbx_description
1 polymer ?
#
loop_
_entity_poly.entity_id
_entity_poly.type
_entity_poly.pdbx_seq_one_letter_code
_entity_poly.pdbx_strand_id
1 'polypeptide(L)'
;MDLPFLTVTRGISAAAIDSTRRNVLVADGIYDESVSLSGGVNLYGGYQPGNWERTGTATVIDGVASNGSHDSAMVAVNITSATTFDGFVVYGSSNSKSGGNSYAIYVAGSNSNLHITDNAIFAGHGGRGYSGAVGLNGTPGVNGGSYSTALDAFTATSTGVCNSSNNRPAGGAGVLTCPGAGVVSGGNGGGNNCTPVLSTQNSTATSPASAGIAAGGAGGGSAGVAGIRGYDGQLDQSVTCFLPSSGGNSLPLAGSNGTAGGLGADAPGSAGCTLAAGSVSGGDWTNGSTPDGIAASAGGGGGGGAAGGGASCTGSGCKDLLGGHGGGGGSGGCAGAGGHAAGGGGGAFGIFILGTPGSIPVVTGNTVFLGDGGDGGNGGAGGTGGLGGSGTQGGQSGPSFCAGAGGRGGNGGRGGSGSGGGGGCGGTSVGIYTSGIGTPSYCTAASNTLVGGFGGVNGTGGVSLVNAGGSGAAGAMAHCSFN
;
A
#
# COMPACT_ATOMS: atom_id res chain seq x y z
N MET A 1 12.62 23.67 -60.67
CA MET A 1 11.75 23.11 -59.62
C MET A 1 12.68 22.56 -58.55
N ASP A 2 12.51 23.01 -57.31
CA ASP A 2 13.20 22.39 -56.17
C ASP A 2 12.73 20.93 -56.05
N LEU A 3 13.63 20.02 -55.67
CA LEU A 3 13.26 18.64 -55.39
C LEU A 3 12.37 18.57 -54.13
N PRO A 4 11.36 17.68 -54.09
CA PRO A 4 10.52 17.52 -52.90
C PRO A 4 11.32 17.02 -51.69
N PHE A 5 10.84 17.36 -50.50
CA PHE A 5 11.41 16.86 -49.25
C PHE A 5 10.89 15.45 -48.94
N LEU A 6 11.73 14.64 -48.30
CA LEU A 6 11.36 13.29 -47.87
C LEU A 6 10.36 13.30 -46.70
N THR A 7 10.50 14.25 -45.78
CA THR A 7 9.71 14.31 -44.54
C THR A 7 8.85 15.57 -44.46
N VAL A 8 7.70 15.44 -43.82
CA VAL A 8 6.76 16.52 -43.52
C VAL A 8 7.44 17.56 -42.63
N THR A 9 8.16 17.14 -41.59
CA THR A 9 8.87 18.04 -40.69
C THR A 9 9.87 18.92 -41.42
N ARG A 10 10.57 18.38 -42.43
CA ARG A 10 11.51 19.15 -43.25
C ARG A 10 10.78 20.17 -44.11
N GLY A 11 9.65 19.81 -44.70
CA GLY A 11 8.77 20.72 -45.44
C GLY A 11 8.28 21.88 -44.59
N ILE A 12 7.78 21.60 -43.38
CA ILE A 12 7.35 22.62 -42.41
C ILE A 12 8.50 23.55 -42.07
N SER A 13 9.68 23.01 -41.77
CA SER A 13 10.87 23.80 -41.41
C SER A 13 11.29 24.74 -42.55
N ALA A 14 11.24 24.27 -43.80
CA ALA A 14 11.57 25.08 -44.97
C ALA A 14 10.53 26.19 -45.20
N ALA A 15 9.24 25.87 -45.10
CA ALA A 15 8.16 26.85 -45.25
C ALA A 15 8.17 27.88 -44.11
N ALA A 16 8.52 27.49 -42.89
CA ALA A 16 8.54 28.37 -41.73
C ALA A 16 9.54 29.54 -41.86
N ILE A 17 10.62 29.37 -42.62
CA ILE A 17 11.62 30.42 -42.87
C ILE A 17 11.41 31.16 -44.19
N ASP A 18 10.50 30.70 -45.05
CA ASP A 18 10.16 31.35 -46.33
C ASP A 18 8.94 32.26 -46.11
N SER A 19 9.05 33.54 -46.46
CA SER A 19 7.95 34.51 -46.30
C SER A 19 6.92 34.46 -47.42
N THR A 20 7.21 33.76 -48.52
CA THR A 20 6.40 33.71 -49.74
C THR A 20 5.77 32.35 -50.00
N ARG A 21 6.44 31.26 -49.56
CA ARG A 21 5.98 29.88 -49.73
C ARG A 21 5.63 29.26 -48.38
N ARG A 22 4.40 29.52 -47.93
CA ARG A 22 3.87 29.03 -46.64
C ARG A 22 3.04 27.76 -46.74
N ASN A 23 2.74 27.29 -47.95
CA ASN A 23 1.96 26.08 -48.17
C ASN A 23 2.90 24.89 -48.38
N VAL A 24 2.72 23.87 -47.55
CA VAL A 24 3.38 22.57 -47.68
C VAL A 24 2.33 21.59 -48.20
N LEU A 25 2.53 21.14 -49.43
CA LEU A 25 1.72 20.08 -50.05
C LEU A 25 2.39 18.76 -49.73
N VAL A 26 1.64 17.81 -49.20
CA VAL A 26 2.15 16.50 -48.78
C VAL A 26 1.57 15.43 -49.67
N ALA A 27 2.45 14.61 -50.23
CA ALA A 27 2.05 13.53 -51.11
C ALA A 27 1.33 12.42 -50.32
N ASP A 28 0.53 11.63 -51.00
CA ASP A 28 -0.03 10.39 -50.45
C ASP A 28 1.11 9.42 -50.11
N GLY A 29 1.03 8.80 -48.93
CA GLY A 29 2.10 8.01 -48.36
C GLY A 29 1.99 7.90 -46.84
N ILE A 30 2.79 7.01 -46.25
CA ILE A 30 2.89 6.84 -44.80
C ILE A 30 4.15 7.57 -44.33
N TYR A 31 3.97 8.44 -43.33
CA TYR A 31 5.03 9.23 -42.72
C TYR A 31 5.17 8.80 -41.27
N ASP A 32 6.19 7.98 -41.00
CA ASP A 32 6.55 7.46 -39.66
C ASP A 32 7.26 8.55 -38.82
N GLU A 33 6.64 9.72 -38.70
CA GLU A 33 7.15 10.86 -37.95
C GLU A 33 6.01 11.57 -37.20
N SER A 34 6.32 12.12 -36.03
CA SER A 34 5.40 13.04 -35.37
C SER A 34 5.47 14.42 -36.03
N VAL A 35 4.33 15.07 -36.22
CA VAL A 35 4.26 16.37 -36.90
C VAL A 35 4.00 17.49 -35.91
N SER A 36 4.91 18.47 -35.83
CA SER A 36 4.71 19.71 -35.07
C SER A 36 4.41 20.87 -36.01
N LEU A 37 3.22 21.47 -35.88
CA LEU A 37 2.85 22.62 -36.70
C LEU A 37 3.67 23.87 -36.33
N SER A 38 3.86 24.72 -37.33
CA SER A 38 4.47 26.04 -37.17
C SER A 38 3.47 27.13 -37.57
N GLY A 39 3.36 28.17 -36.74
CA GLY A 39 2.46 29.29 -37.00
C GLY A 39 2.71 29.92 -38.37
N GLY A 40 1.64 30.11 -39.14
CA GLY A 40 1.70 30.70 -40.47
C GLY A 40 2.09 29.71 -41.57
N VAL A 41 2.24 28.41 -41.28
CA VAL A 41 2.49 27.37 -42.29
C VAL A 41 1.23 26.54 -42.50
N ASN A 42 0.74 26.45 -43.73
CA ASN A 42 -0.39 25.60 -44.05
C ASN A 42 0.10 24.25 -44.56
N LEU A 43 -0.52 23.17 -44.08
CA LEU A 43 -0.17 21.80 -44.38
C LEU A 43 -1.38 21.09 -45.00
N TYR A 44 -1.24 20.64 -46.24
CA TYR A 44 -2.31 20.02 -47.01
C TYR A 44 -1.90 18.61 -47.48
N GLY A 45 -2.63 17.60 -47.05
CA GLY A 45 -2.51 16.21 -47.49
C GLY A 45 -3.39 15.90 -48.70
N GLY A 46 -3.17 14.72 -49.29
CA GLY A 46 -3.99 14.19 -50.36
C GLY A 46 -3.45 14.37 -51.77
N TYR A 47 -2.17 14.71 -51.90
CA TYR A 47 -1.55 15.01 -53.20
C TYR A 47 -0.94 13.77 -53.84
N GLN A 48 -1.22 13.54 -55.11
CA GLN A 48 -0.62 12.43 -55.82
C GLN A 48 0.90 12.62 -56.02
N PRO A 49 1.72 11.60 -55.73
CA PRO A 49 3.14 11.63 -56.06
C PRO A 49 3.32 11.78 -57.58
N GLY A 50 3.97 12.85 -58.02
CA GLY A 50 4.41 13.04 -59.41
C GLY A 50 3.70 14.14 -60.19
N ASN A 51 2.40 14.34 -59.99
CA ASN A 51 1.63 15.43 -60.64
C ASN A 51 1.11 16.48 -59.64
N TRP A 52 1.14 16.21 -58.33
CA TRP A 52 0.64 17.10 -57.28
C TRP A 52 -0.83 17.52 -57.50
N GLU A 53 -1.63 16.62 -58.06
CA GLU A 53 -3.09 16.77 -58.08
C GLU A 53 -3.68 16.27 -56.76
N ARG A 54 -4.66 16.99 -56.23
CA ARG A 54 -5.32 16.62 -54.98
C ARG A 54 -6.47 15.66 -55.28
N THR A 55 -6.33 14.39 -54.88
CA THR A 55 -7.28 13.33 -55.32
C THR A 55 -7.88 12.47 -54.21
N GLY A 56 -7.42 12.62 -52.96
CA GLY A 56 -7.96 11.82 -51.84
C GLY A 56 -7.29 12.13 -50.50
N THR A 57 -7.39 11.22 -49.53
CA THR A 57 -6.91 11.39 -48.14
C THR A 57 -5.88 10.30 -47.76
N ALA A 58 -4.97 9.92 -48.64
CA ALA A 58 -4.02 8.83 -48.38
C ALA A 58 -2.66 9.31 -47.81
N THR A 59 -2.60 10.53 -47.29
CA THR A 59 -1.46 11.04 -46.51
C THR A 59 -1.62 10.68 -45.03
N VAL A 60 -0.82 9.71 -44.57
CA VAL A 60 -0.90 9.12 -43.23
C VAL A 60 0.25 9.62 -42.35
N ILE A 61 -0.08 10.10 -41.15
CA ILE A 61 0.87 10.37 -40.06
C ILE A 61 0.78 9.22 -39.05
N ASP A 62 1.89 8.51 -38.86
CA ASP A 62 2.00 7.35 -37.96
C ASP A 62 3.32 7.40 -37.15
N GLY A 63 3.60 8.56 -36.56
CA GLY A 63 4.75 8.74 -35.67
C GLY A 63 4.36 9.26 -34.29
N VAL A 64 5.30 9.22 -33.36
CA VAL A 64 5.05 9.51 -31.94
C VAL A 64 6.07 10.51 -31.40
N ALA A 65 5.57 11.62 -30.85
CA ALA A 65 6.32 12.52 -29.97
C ALA A 65 5.93 12.24 -28.52
N SER A 66 6.91 11.93 -27.68
CA SER A 66 6.69 11.70 -26.25
C SER A 66 7.03 12.92 -25.40
N ASN A 67 6.10 13.34 -24.55
CA ASN A 67 6.37 14.23 -23.42
C ASN A 67 6.16 13.45 -22.12
N GLY A 68 7.25 12.96 -21.54
CA GLY A 68 7.19 12.03 -20.40
C GLY A 68 6.39 10.76 -20.76
N SER A 69 5.35 10.48 -19.97
CA SER A 69 4.47 9.34 -20.22
C SER A 69 3.43 9.60 -21.31
N HIS A 70 3.27 10.82 -21.82
CA HIS A 70 2.23 11.16 -22.81
C HIS A 70 2.79 11.11 -24.23
N ASP A 71 1.97 10.68 -25.17
CA ASP A 71 2.33 10.53 -26.58
C ASP A 71 1.39 11.35 -27.48
N SER A 72 1.95 11.98 -28.50
CA SER A 72 1.23 12.76 -29.50
C SER A 72 1.67 12.42 -30.91
N ALA A 73 0.75 12.26 -31.86
CA ALA A 73 1.10 12.10 -33.27
C ALA A 73 1.26 13.44 -33.99
N MET A 74 0.38 14.39 -33.69
CA MET A 74 0.45 15.76 -34.17
C MET A 74 0.38 16.77 -33.02
N VAL A 75 1.21 17.80 -33.05
CA VAL A 75 1.32 18.83 -32.01
C VAL A 75 1.16 20.22 -32.61
N ALA A 76 0.26 21.03 -32.04
CA ALA A 76 0.05 22.43 -32.40
C ALA A 76 0.08 23.32 -31.16
N VAL A 77 1.17 24.06 -30.96
CA VAL A 77 1.36 24.90 -29.78
C VAL A 77 1.52 26.36 -30.18
N ASN A 78 0.78 27.24 -29.51
CA ASN A 78 0.81 28.70 -29.71
C ASN A 78 0.56 29.15 -31.16
N ILE A 79 -0.34 28.47 -31.87
CA ILE A 79 -0.69 28.83 -33.24
C ILE A 79 -1.67 30.00 -33.22
N THR A 80 -1.12 31.19 -33.44
CA THR A 80 -1.85 32.47 -33.47
C THR A 80 -1.84 33.16 -34.84
N SER A 81 -1.07 32.63 -35.79
CA SER A 81 -1.05 33.04 -37.19
C SER A 81 -1.83 32.03 -38.04
N ALA A 82 -2.43 32.48 -39.15
CA ALA A 82 -3.25 31.64 -40.02
C ALA A 82 -2.50 30.36 -40.46
N THR A 83 -3.01 29.21 -40.03
CA THR A 83 -2.36 27.90 -40.16
C THR A 83 -3.44 26.86 -40.38
N THR A 84 -3.30 26.06 -41.42
CA THR A 84 -4.28 25.01 -41.79
C THR A 84 -3.61 23.64 -41.73
N PHE A 85 -4.31 22.65 -41.17
CA PHE A 85 -3.96 21.24 -41.20
C PHE A 85 -5.12 20.45 -41.79
N ASP A 86 -4.96 20.00 -43.04
CA ASP A 86 -6.08 19.59 -43.87
C ASP A 86 -5.82 18.31 -44.67
N GLY A 87 -6.78 17.37 -44.64
CA GLY A 87 -6.78 16.19 -45.51
C GLY A 87 -5.83 15.06 -45.11
N PHE A 88 -5.54 14.90 -43.81
CA PHE A 88 -4.67 13.85 -43.29
C PHE A 88 -5.44 12.68 -42.69
N VAL A 89 -4.81 11.51 -42.71
CA VAL A 89 -5.11 10.41 -41.79
C VAL A 89 -4.10 10.47 -40.64
N VAL A 90 -4.55 10.56 -39.40
CA VAL A 90 -3.68 10.62 -38.22
C VAL A 90 -3.94 9.43 -37.32
N TYR A 91 -2.90 8.64 -37.03
CA TYR A 91 -2.97 7.56 -36.05
C TYR A 91 -2.34 8.00 -34.73
N GLY A 92 -3.16 8.02 -33.68
CA GLY A 92 -2.69 8.15 -32.31
C GLY A 92 -1.98 6.89 -31.86
N SER A 93 -0.94 7.06 -31.04
CA SER A 93 -0.10 5.95 -30.57
C SER A 93 -0.85 4.94 -29.69
N SER A 94 -0.43 3.68 -29.70
CA SER A 94 -0.75 2.76 -28.60
C SER A 94 0.26 2.97 -27.47
N ASN A 95 -0.06 3.84 -26.52
CA ASN A 95 0.87 4.23 -25.48
C ASN A 95 1.04 3.09 -24.46
N SER A 96 2.24 2.52 -24.37
CA SER A 96 2.56 1.42 -23.45
C SER A 96 3.08 1.87 -22.09
N LYS A 97 3.27 3.18 -21.89
CA LYS A 97 3.80 3.77 -20.66
C LYS A 97 2.68 3.84 -19.62
N SER A 98 3.00 3.48 -18.38
CA SER A 98 1.98 3.36 -17.33
C SER A 98 1.20 4.66 -17.13
N GLY A 99 -0.13 4.59 -17.24
CA GLY A 99 -1.01 5.76 -17.12
C GLY A 99 -0.80 6.84 -18.19
N GLY A 100 -0.04 6.54 -19.25
CA GLY A 100 0.32 7.47 -20.31
C GLY A 100 -0.86 7.79 -21.24
N ASN A 101 -1.00 9.05 -21.63
CA ASN A 101 -2.07 9.44 -22.55
C ASN A 101 -1.65 9.23 -24.00
N SER A 102 -2.61 8.91 -24.85
CA SER A 102 -2.44 8.95 -26.29
C SER A 102 -3.29 10.07 -26.88
N TYR A 103 -2.62 11.07 -27.46
CA TYR A 103 -3.24 12.16 -28.20
C TYR A 103 -2.97 11.94 -29.69
N ALA A 104 -3.99 11.75 -30.52
CA ALA A 104 -3.75 11.79 -31.97
C ALA A 104 -3.36 13.23 -32.38
N ILE A 105 -4.09 14.23 -31.89
CA ILE A 105 -3.75 15.64 -32.04
C ILE A 105 -3.74 16.34 -30.68
N TYR A 106 -2.62 16.98 -30.33
CA TYR A 106 -2.48 17.81 -29.15
C TYR A 106 -2.39 19.28 -29.53
N VAL A 107 -3.25 20.11 -28.95
CA VAL A 107 -3.33 21.55 -29.21
C VAL A 107 -3.22 22.31 -27.88
N ALA A 108 -2.31 23.28 -27.79
CA ALA A 108 -2.21 24.16 -26.63
C ALA A 108 -1.99 25.62 -27.03
N GLY A 109 -2.72 26.55 -26.41
CA GLY A 109 -2.51 27.99 -26.58
C GLY A 109 -2.77 28.53 -27.99
N SER A 110 -3.53 27.80 -28.81
CA SER A 110 -3.88 28.19 -30.18
C SER A 110 -5.26 28.85 -30.24
N ASN A 111 -5.52 29.69 -31.24
CA ASN A 111 -6.78 30.42 -31.38
C ASN A 111 -7.47 30.14 -32.73
N SER A 112 -8.45 30.96 -33.10
CA SER A 112 -9.24 30.80 -34.33
C SER A 112 -8.44 30.88 -35.63
N ASN A 113 -7.15 31.18 -35.58
CA ASN A 113 -6.25 31.12 -36.74
C ASN A 113 -5.73 29.71 -37.04
N LEU A 114 -5.90 28.76 -36.12
CA LEU A 114 -5.62 27.34 -36.37
C LEU A 114 -6.87 26.66 -36.91
N HIS A 115 -6.74 26.09 -38.11
CA HIS A 115 -7.78 25.31 -38.77
C HIS A 115 -7.33 23.84 -38.86
N ILE A 116 -8.13 22.94 -38.29
CA ILE A 116 -7.97 21.48 -38.38
C ILE A 116 -9.18 20.96 -39.16
N THR A 117 -8.97 20.63 -40.43
CA THR A 117 -10.06 20.41 -41.38
C THR A 117 -9.95 19.12 -42.17
N ASP A 118 -11.10 18.48 -42.45
CA ASP A 118 -11.19 17.35 -43.38
C ASP A 118 -10.21 16.19 -43.12
N ASN A 119 -9.88 15.93 -41.85
CA ASN A 119 -8.99 14.83 -41.45
C ASN A 119 -9.77 13.59 -41.01
N ALA A 120 -9.16 12.42 -41.20
CA ALA A 120 -9.56 11.18 -40.55
C ALA A 120 -8.62 10.88 -39.38
N ILE A 121 -9.13 10.96 -38.15
CA ILE A 121 -8.33 10.91 -36.94
C ILE A 121 -8.69 9.65 -36.18
N PHE A 122 -7.71 8.77 -36.00
CA PHE A 122 -7.84 7.57 -35.19
C PHE A 122 -7.14 7.83 -33.86
N ALA A 123 -7.90 8.00 -32.80
CA ALA A 123 -7.32 8.07 -31.46
C ALA A 123 -6.65 6.73 -31.11
N GLY A 124 -5.57 6.81 -30.36
CA GLY A 124 -4.79 5.63 -29.99
C GLY A 124 -5.30 4.94 -28.73
N HIS A 125 -4.41 4.23 -28.04
CA HIS A 125 -4.73 3.57 -26.78
C HIS A 125 -3.98 4.23 -25.62
N GLY A 126 -4.71 4.51 -24.54
CA GLY A 126 -4.11 4.96 -23.29
C GLY A 126 -3.33 3.83 -22.60
N GLY A 127 -2.25 4.18 -21.92
CA GLY A 127 -1.44 3.21 -21.21
C GLY A 127 -2.10 2.69 -19.94
N ARG A 128 -1.96 1.39 -19.68
CA ARG A 128 -2.49 0.74 -18.47
C ARG A 128 -1.91 1.37 -17.20
N GLY A 129 -2.70 1.48 -16.14
CA GLY A 129 -2.24 1.90 -14.82
C GLY A 129 -1.33 0.86 -14.15
N TYR A 130 -0.35 1.32 -13.37
CA TYR A 130 0.52 0.43 -12.62
C TYR A 130 -0.24 -0.29 -11.50
N SER A 131 0.12 -1.55 -11.23
CA SER A 131 -0.43 -2.28 -10.09
C SER A 131 0.22 -1.82 -8.79
N GLY A 132 -0.56 -1.79 -7.72
CA GLY A 132 -0.07 -1.49 -6.39
C GLY A 132 0.83 -2.60 -5.85
N ALA A 133 1.87 -2.22 -5.11
CA ALA A 133 2.77 -3.15 -4.44
C ALA A 133 2.09 -3.80 -3.22
N VAL A 134 2.47 -5.05 -2.92
CA VAL A 134 1.96 -5.82 -1.78
C VAL A 134 2.47 -5.22 -0.46
N GLY A 135 1.58 -5.10 0.53
CA GLY A 135 1.91 -4.70 1.88
C GLY A 135 2.73 -5.76 2.61
N LEU A 136 3.70 -5.32 3.40
CA LEU A 136 4.55 -6.22 4.18
C LEU A 136 3.75 -6.95 5.27
N ASN A 137 4.02 -8.25 5.42
CA ASN A 137 3.51 -9.03 6.54
C ASN A 137 4.15 -8.58 7.86
N GLY A 138 3.37 -8.68 8.94
CA GLY A 138 3.86 -8.39 10.27
C GLY A 138 4.83 -9.47 10.76
N THR A 139 5.92 -9.03 11.40
CA THR A 139 6.88 -9.92 12.06
C THR A 139 6.19 -10.74 13.16
N PRO A 140 6.36 -12.08 13.18
CA PRO A 140 5.88 -12.91 14.27
C PRO A 140 6.51 -12.53 15.63
N GLY A 141 5.74 -12.73 16.68
CA GLY A 141 6.17 -12.57 18.06
C GLY A 141 7.25 -13.58 18.45
N VAL A 142 8.06 -13.18 19.43
CA VAL A 142 9.11 -14.00 20.03
C VAL A 142 8.53 -14.75 21.21
N ASN A 143 8.77 -16.06 21.27
CA ASN A 143 8.36 -16.88 22.40
C ASN A 143 9.04 -16.42 23.69
N GLY A 144 8.40 -16.68 24.83
CA GLY A 144 9.08 -16.58 26.12
C GLY A 144 10.31 -17.52 26.17
N GLY A 145 11.26 -17.21 27.04
CA GLY A 145 12.39 -18.08 27.33
C GLY A 145 11.91 -19.37 27.98
N SER A 146 12.30 -20.51 27.41
CA SER A 146 12.09 -21.83 28.03
C SER A 146 13.07 -22.00 29.18
N TYR A 147 12.58 -22.46 30.32
CA TYR A 147 13.42 -22.75 31.48
C TYR A 147 13.87 -24.21 31.49
N SER A 148 15.11 -24.46 31.92
CA SER A 148 15.64 -25.82 32.14
C SER A 148 15.23 -26.35 33.52
N THR A 149 15.48 -27.62 33.80
CA THR A 149 15.25 -28.23 35.12
C THR A 149 16.01 -27.54 36.26
N ALA A 150 17.04 -26.73 35.95
CA ALA A 150 17.73 -25.88 36.93
C ALA A 150 16.83 -24.80 37.57
N LEU A 151 15.64 -24.58 37.00
CA LEU A 151 14.65 -23.61 37.45
C LEU A 151 13.37 -24.28 37.98
N ASP A 152 13.37 -25.61 38.08
CA ASP A 152 12.42 -26.35 38.91
C ASP A 152 12.63 -26.02 40.39
N ALA A 153 11.71 -26.44 41.23
CA ALA A 153 11.90 -26.32 42.66
C ALA A 153 13.18 -27.05 43.08
N PHE A 154 14.00 -26.40 43.89
CA PHE A 154 15.28 -26.97 44.30
C PHE A 154 15.58 -26.67 45.76
N THR A 155 16.32 -27.59 46.36
CA THR A 155 16.84 -27.47 47.71
C THR A 155 18.11 -26.63 47.70
N ALA A 156 18.22 -25.64 48.58
CA ALA A 156 19.34 -24.70 48.58
C ALA A 156 20.73 -25.39 48.71
N THR A 157 21.74 -24.85 48.02
CA THR A 157 23.08 -25.42 47.95
C THR A 157 24.03 -24.75 48.94
N SER A 158 24.25 -25.38 50.10
CA SER A 158 25.40 -25.29 51.02
C SER A 158 25.04 -26.06 52.32
N THR A 159 25.93 -26.10 53.31
CA THR A 159 25.62 -26.61 54.67
C THR A 159 24.82 -25.54 55.43
N GLY A 160 23.51 -25.42 55.18
CA GLY A 160 22.62 -24.50 55.91
C GLY A 160 21.32 -24.11 55.19
N VAL A 161 20.54 -23.23 55.84
CA VAL A 161 19.39 -22.49 55.28
C VAL A 161 19.79 -21.69 54.04
N CYS A 162 18.84 -21.38 53.16
CA CYS A 162 19.11 -20.68 51.92
C CYS A 162 19.63 -19.25 52.16
N ASN A 163 20.46 -18.74 51.24
CA ASN A 163 20.97 -17.37 51.30
C ASN A 163 20.89 -16.70 49.93
N SER A 164 21.26 -15.42 49.85
CA SER A 164 21.12 -14.61 48.62
C SER A 164 21.79 -15.20 47.37
N SER A 165 22.79 -16.08 47.52
CA SER A 165 23.40 -16.78 46.38
C SER A 165 22.48 -17.80 45.70
N ASN A 166 21.41 -18.23 46.39
CA ASN A 166 20.40 -19.12 45.82
C ASN A 166 19.22 -18.36 45.19
N ASN A 167 19.22 -17.01 45.24
CA ASN A 167 18.18 -16.20 44.61
C ASN A 167 18.18 -16.38 43.09
N ARG A 168 17.01 -16.49 42.50
CA ARG A 168 16.82 -16.63 41.05
C ARG A 168 15.99 -15.44 40.55
N PRO A 169 16.55 -14.56 39.72
CA PRO A 169 15.86 -13.35 39.27
C PRO A 169 14.78 -13.66 38.24
N ALA A 170 13.73 -12.83 38.20
CA ALA A 170 12.73 -12.87 37.15
C ALA A 170 13.37 -12.66 35.76
N GLY A 171 12.81 -13.28 34.72
CA GLY A 171 13.37 -13.17 33.37
C GLY A 171 12.55 -13.87 32.31
N GLY A 172 13.14 -14.15 31.15
CA GLY A 172 12.52 -14.98 30.12
C GLY A 172 11.38 -14.35 29.33
N ALA A 173 11.19 -13.03 29.36
CA ALA A 173 10.26 -12.37 28.44
C ALA A 173 10.64 -12.61 26.97
N GLY A 174 9.66 -12.88 26.11
CA GLY A 174 9.83 -12.74 24.67
C GLY A 174 9.92 -11.26 24.33
N VAL A 175 11.02 -10.82 23.69
CA VAL A 175 11.28 -9.40 23.43
C VAL A 175 11.12 -9.10 21.94
N LEU A 176 10.23 -8.15 21.62
CA LEU A 176 10.04 -7.67 20.25
C LEU A 176 9.65 -6.19 20.24
N THR A 177 10.17 -5.46 19.26
CA THR A 177 9.76 -4.09 18.94
C THR A 177 9.15 -4.08 17.54
N CYS A 178 7.94 -3.55 17.43
CA CYS A 178 7.24 -3.42 16.17
C CYS A 178 7.32 -1.97 15.65
N PRO A 179 7.56 -1.77 14.34
CA PRO A 179 7.44 -0.46 13.72
C PRO A 179 6.05 0.14 13.99
N GLY A 180 5.99 1.42 14.39
CA GLY A 180 4.74 2.15 14.65
C GLY A 180 4.00 1.79 15.95
N ALA A 181 4.21 0.60 16.51
CA ALA A 181 3.55 0.16 17.76
C ALA A 181 4.48 0.12 18.99
N GLY A 182 5.79 0.31 18.79
CA GLY A 182 6.77 0.29 19.88
C GLY A 182 7.06 -1.11 20.39
N VAL A 183 7.47 -1.21 21.66
CA VAL A 183 7.83 -2.49 22.29
C VAL A 183 6.55 -3.29 22.59
N VAL A 184 6.49 -4.56 22.18
CA VAL A 184 5.36 -5.47 22.41
C VAL A 184 5.79 -6.72 23.19
N SER A 185 6.84 -6.60 23.99
CA SER A 185 7.43 -7.70 24.75
C SER A 185 6.45 -8.36 25.72
N GLY A 186 6.61 -9.67 25.92
CA GLY A 186 5.95 -10.38 26.99
C GLY A 186 6.51 -10.01 28.37
N GLY A 187 5.85 -10.51 29.41
CA GLY A 187 6.25 -10.32 30.79
C GLY A 187 7.31 -11.33 31.23
N ASN A 188 8.21 -10.90 32.11
CA ASN A 188 9.17 -11.79 32.75
C ASN A 188 8.43 -12.75 33.68
N GLY A 189 8.81 -14.03 33.62
CA GLY A 189 8.38 -15.02 34.59
C GLY A 189 8.99 -14.74 35.96
N GLY A 190 8.20 -14.93 37.02
CA GLY A 190 8.59 -14.62 38.39
C GLY A 190 9.72 -15.51 38.90
N GLY A 191 10.65 -14.90 39.62
CA GLY A 191 11.76 -15.58 40.30
C GLY A 191 11.52 -15.83 41.78
N ASN A 192 12.56 -16.25 42.48
CA ASN A 192 12.51 -16.53 43.91
C ASN A 192 13.73 -16.03 44.67
N ASN A 193 13.54 -15.88 45.98
CA ASN A 193 14.48 -15.31 46.94
C ASN A 193 14.49 -16.15 48.21
N CYS A 194 15.62 -16.12 48.88
CA CYS A 194 15.97 -16.92 50.04
C CYS A 194 15.48 -16.30 51.34
N THR A 195 14.16 -16.29 51.51
CA THR A 195 13.49 -15.98 52.78
C THR A 195 12.07 -16.59 52.81
N PRO A 196 11.86 -17.88 52.46
CA PRO A 196 10.53 -18.46 52.58
C PRO A 196 10.04 -18.35 54.03
N VAL A 197 8.79 -17.93 54.22
CA VAL A 197 8.18 -17.84 55.56
C VAL A 197 6.75 -18.34 55.47
N LEU A 198 6.39 -19.33 56.30
CA LEU A 198 5.09 -19.99 56.29
C LEU A 198 3.93 -19.01 56.12
N SER A 199 3.07 -19.29 55.14
CA SER A 199 1.87 -18.50 54.82
C SER A 199 2.12 -17.07 54.34
N THR A 200 3.35 -16.76 53.89
CA THR A 200 3.69 -15.49 53.23
C THR A 200 4.06 -15.70 51.75
N GLN A 201 4.42 -14.63 51.04
CA GLN A 201 4.98 -14.69 49.68
C GLN A 201 6.42 -14.17 49.64
N ASN A 202 7.14 -14.26 50.76
CA ASN A 202 8.46 -13.65 50.88
C ASN A 202 9.45 -14.23 49.88
N SER A 203 9.39 -15.55 49.63
CA SER A 203 10.29 -16.18 48.66
C SER A 203 10.04 -15.74 47.22
N THR A 204 8.96 -15.02 46.92
CA THR A 204 8.63 -14.55 45.55
C THR A 204 8.48 -13.03 45.45
N ALA A 205 8.63 -12.31 46.57
CA ALA A 205 8.31 -10.90 46.69
C ALA A 205 9.24 -9.96 45.90
N THR A 206 10.54 -10.27 45.87
CA THR A 206 11.59 -9.40 45.30
C THR A 206 11.92 -9.71 43.84
N SER A 207 11.26 -10.70 43.25
CA SER A 207 11.39 -11.06 41.83
C SER A 207 10.02 -11.43 41.27
N PRO A 208 9.02 -10.53 41.33
CA PRO A 208 7.69 -10.82 40.84
C PRO A 208 7.69 -11.02 39.33
N ALA A 209 6.71 -11.78 38.84
CA ALA A 209 6.40 -11.78 37.42
C ALA A 209 5.95 -10.39 36.97
N SER A 210 6.20 -10.04 35.71
CA SER A 210 5.76 -8.77 35.14
C SER A 210 4.62 -8.96 34.15
N ALA A 211 3.80 -7.92 33.97
CA ALA A 211 2.88 -7.87 32.86
C ALA A 211 3.66 -7.80 31.54
N GLY A 212 3.00 -8.19 30.45
CA GLY A 212 3.48 -7.87 29.11
C GLY A 212 3.34 -6.39 28.81
N ILE A 213 3.76 -5.98 27.62
CA ILE A 213 3.63 -4.61 27.14
C ILE A 213 2.48 -4.54 26.14
N ALA A 214 1.56 -3.60 26.34
CA ALA A 214 0.48 -3.33 25.40
C ALA A 214 1.05 -2.70 24.13
N ALA A 215 0.52 -3.06 22.97
CA ALA A 215 0.91 -2.41 21.73
C ALA A 215 0.45 -0.95 21.71
N GLY A 216 1.32 -0.05 21.23
CA GLY A 216 0.98 1.35 21.03
C GLY A 216 -0.04 1.56 19.91
N GLY A 217 -0.72 2.71 19.96
CA GLY A 217 -1.69 3.14 18.94
C GLY A 217 -3.13 2.69 19.19
N ALA A 218 -4.06 3.30 18.47
CA ALA A 218 -5.47 2.92 18.52
C ALA A 218 -5.65 1.48 17.99
N GLY A 219 -6.40 0.65 18.72
CA GLY A 219 -6.59 -0.76 18.36
C GLY A 219 -5.39 -1.67 18.64
N GLY A 220 -4.35 -1.17 19.32
CA GLY A 220 -3.25 -2.01 19.82
C GLY A 220 -3.74 -3.03 20.85
N GLY A 221 -3.18 -4.24 20.78
CA GLY A 221 -3.52 -5.30 21.73
C GLY A 221 -3.13 -4.97 23.17
N SER A 222 -4.00 -5.29 24.12
CA SER A 222 -3.77 -5.08 25.55
C SER A 222 -2.62 -5.93 26.09
N ALA A 223 -1.95 -5.46 27.15
CA ALA A 223 -0.97 -6.25 27.87
C ALA A 223 -1.63 -7.45 28.59
N GLY A 224 -0.96 -8.60 28.57
CA GLY A 224 -1.27 -9.70 29.47
C GLY A 224 -0.84 -9.37 30.90
N VAL A 225 -1.66 -9.74 31.87
CA VAL A 225 -1.43 -9.53 33.30
C VAL A 225 -0.50 -10.62 33.84
N ALA A 226 0.38 -10.24 34.77
CA ALA A 226 1.26 -11.17 35.48
C ALA A 226 0.47 -12.16 36.34
N GLY A 227 1.01 -13.37 36.51
CA GLY A 227 0.49 -14.33 37.46
C GLY A 227 0.57 -13.84 38.91
N ILE A 228 -0.34 -14.31 39.75
CA ILE A 228 -0.30 -14.14 41.20
C ILE A 228 0.72 -15.12 41.80
N ARG A 229 1.54 -14.62 42.73
CA ARG A 229 2.62 -15.37 43.41
C ARG A 229 2.09 -16.50 44.29
N GLY A 230 2.87 -17.59 44.34
CA GLY A 230 2.64 -18.68 45.29
C GLY A 230 3.03 -18.32 46.73
N TYR A 231 2.36 -18.96 47.69
CA TYR A 231 2.63 -18.81 49.12
C TYR A 231 3.61 -19.86 49.62
N ASP A 232 4.42 -19.49 50.61
CA ASP A 232 5.48 -20.31 51.17
C ASP A 232 4.95 -21.30 52.21
N GLY A 233 5.37 -22.56 52.12
CA GLY A 233 5.16 -23.59 53.13
C GLY A 233 6.24 -23.61 54.21
N GLN A 234 6.21 -24.64 55.04
CA GLN A 234 7.28 -24.95 56.00
C GLN A 234 7.53 -26.45 56.05
N LEU A 235 8.80 -26.84 56.09
CA LEU A 235 9.25 -28.22 56.23
C LEU A 235 9.80 -28.45 57.64
N ASP A 236 9.37 -29.52 58.30
CA ASP A 236 9.98 -30.01 59.55
C ASP A 236 10.96 -31.17 59.29
N GLN A 237 11.84 -31.45 60.26
CA GLN A 237 12.86 -32.52 60.24
C GLN A 237 12.29 -33.91 59.93
N SER A 238 10.99 -34.11 60.16
CA SER A 238 10.25 -35.34 59.88
C SER A 238 9.76 -35.47 58.41
N VAL A 239 10.17 -34.56 57.51
CA VAL A 239 9.68 -34.43 56.12
C VAL A 239 8.21 -34.00 56.02
N THR A 240 7.60 -33.57 57.13
CA THR A 240 6.23 -33.05 57.15
C THR A 240 6.20 -31.65 56.51
N CYS A 241 5.36 -31.48 55.49
CA CYS A 241 5.09 -30.16 54.92
C CYS A 241 3.86 -29.53 55.56
N PHE A 242 4.05 -28.35 56.14
CA PHE A 242 2.96 -27.47 56.55
C PHE A 242 2.58 -26.59 55.36
N LEU A 243 1.36 -26.80 54.87
CA LEU A 243 0.79 -26.00 53.80
C LEU A 243 0.42 -24.60 54.34
N PRO A 244 0.63 -23.55 53.55
CA PRO A 244 0.26 -22.19 53.93
C PRO A 244 -1.26 -22.09 54.10
N SER A 245 -1.69 -21.37 55.14
CA SER A 245 -3.11 -21.14 55.40
C SER A 245 -3.35 -19.76 56.03
N SER A 246 -4.53 -19.19 55.78
CA SER A 246 -4.98 -17.95 56.43
C SER A 246 -6.46 -18.06 56.76
N GLY A 247 -6.82 -17.77 58.01
CA GLY A 247 -8.21 -17.88 58.48
C GLY A 247 -8.82 -19.28 58.32
N GLY A 248 -8.01 -20.34 58.38
CA GLY A 248 -8.45 -21.73 58.19
C GLY A 248 -8.53 -22.18 56.73
N ASN A 249 -8.26 -21.31 55.75
CA ASN A 249 -8.26 -21.66 54.33
C ASN A 249 -6.84 -21.94 53.83
N SER A 250 -6.65 -23.01 53.06
CA SER A 250 -5.38 -23.32 52.40
C SER A 250 -5.08 -22.28 51.30
N LEU A 251 -3.82 -21.83 51.24
CA LEU A 251 -3.32 -20.90 50.23
C LEU A 251 -2.53 -21.66 49.15
N PRO A 252 -2.53 -21.19 47.89
CA PRO A 252 -1.84 -21.90 46.81
C PRO A 252 -0.32 -21.74 46.91
N LEU A 253 0.42 -22.86 46.96
CA LEU A 253 1.88 -22.83 46.78
C LEU A 253 2.26 -22.57 45.32
N ALA A 254 1.46 -23.03 44.36
CA ALA A 254 1.77 -22.85 42.94
C ALA A 254 1.61 -21.38 42.52
N GLY A 255 2.51 -20.92 41.66
CA GLY A 255 2.37 -19.65 40.98
C GLY A 255 1.26 -19.73 39.93
N SER A 256 0.46 -18.67 39.80
CA SER A 256 -0.57 -18.61 38.77
C SER A 256 0.02 -18.31 37.40
N ASN A 257 -0.68 -18.71 36.34
CA ASN A 257 -0.30 -18.41 34.96
C ASN A 257 -0.45 -16.91 34.67
N GLY A 258 0.38 -16.39 33.76
CA GLY A 258 0.15 -15.07 33.16
C GLY A 258 -0.97 -15.14 32.13
N THR A 259 -1.70 -14.03 31.94
CA THR A 259 -2.77 -13.98 30.93
C THR A 259 -2.20 -13.69 29.55
N ALA A 260 -2.93 -14.07 28.50
CA ALA A 260 -2.55 -13.74 27.13
C ALA A 260 -2.63 -12.23 26.87
N GLY A 261 -1.82 -11.76 25.92
CA GLY A 261 -1.94 -10.41 25.36
C GLY A 261 -3.13 -10.31 24.39
N GLY A 262 -3.69 -9.11 24.28
CA GLY A 262 -4.80 -8.83 23.38
C GLY A 262 -4.37 -8.83 21.92
N LEU A 263 -5.30 -9.16 21.02
CA LEU A 263 -5.09 -9.10 19.58
C LEU A 263 -5.00 -7.65 19.11
N GLY A 264 -4.20 -7.39 18.08
CA GLY A 264 -4.23 -6.14 17.35
C GLY A 264 -5.43 -6.07 16.41
N ALA A 265 -6.03 -4.89 16.28
CA ALA A 265 -7.15 -4.66 15.39
C ALA A 265 -6.74 -4.76 13.91
N ASP A 266 -7.58 -5.37 13.09
CA ASP A 266 -7.45 -5.37 11.63
C ASP A 266 -7.76 -3.99 11.05
N ALA A 267 -7.14 -3.67 9.92
CA ALA A 267 -7.33 -2.37 9.28
C ALA A 267 -8.69 -2.29 8.55
N PRO A 268 -9.35 -1.12 8.54
CA PRO A 268 -10.53 -0.90 7.70
C PRO A 268 -10.17 -0.91 6.21
N GLY A 269 -11.16 -1.16 5.34
CA GLY A 269 -10.97 -1.16 3.89
C GLY A 269 -10.57 0.21 3.33
N SER A 270 -9.85 0.21 2.21
CA SER A 270 -9.52 1.42 1.45
C SER A 270 -10.50 1.60 0.28
N ALA A 271 -10.73 2.84 -0.14
CA ALA A 271 -11.57 3.13 -1.29
C ALA A 271 -10.80 2.92 -2.61
N GLY A 272 -11.52 2.55 -3.66
CA GLY A 272 -11.00 2.60 -5.03
C GLY A 272 -11.16 3.98 -5.66
N CYS A 273 -10.64 4.14 -6.87
CA CYS A 273 -10.75 5.39 -7.61
C CYS A 273 -12.20 5.65 -8.03
N THR A 274 -12.70 6.87 -7.83
CA THR A 274 -14.07 7.26 -8.25
C THR A 274 -14.09 8.30 -9.37
N LEU A 275 -12.99 8.99 -9.64
CA LEU A 275 -12.93 10.10 -10.60
C LEU A 275 -12.53 9.62 -12.01
N ALA A 276 -13.40 8.83 -12.65
CA ALA A 276 -13.14 8.22 -13.97
C ALA A 276 -13.02 9.23 -15.13
N ALA A 277 -13.56 10.44 -14.98
CA ALA A 277 -13.45 11.49 -16.00
C ALA A 277 -12.06 12.16 -16.02
N GLY A 278 -11.28 12.00 -14.96
CA GLY A 278 -10.01 12.70 -14.76
C GLY A 278 -10.15 14.22 -14.70
N SER A 279 -9.02 14.90 -14.82
CA SER A 279 -8.90 16.36 -14.88
C SER A 279 -7.66 16.74 -15.68
N VAL A 280 -7.47 18.04 -15.96
CA VAL A 280 -6.22 18.54 -16.55
C VAL A 280 -5.31 19.09 -15.46
N SER A 281 -4.06 18.67 -15.45
CA SER A 281 -3.01 19.19 -14.57
C SER A 281 -1.70 19.30 -15.36
N GLY A 282 -0.98 20.41 -15.23
CA GLY A 282 0.31 20.60 -15.91
C GLY A 282 0.26 20.63 -17.44
N GLY A 283 -0.92 20.76 -18.04
CA GLY A 283 -1.10 20.73 -19.50
C GLY A 283 -1.41 19.34 -20.07
N ASP A 284 -1.65 18.36 -19.21
CA ASP A 284 -1.99 17.00 -19.61
C ASP A 284 -3.22 16.50 -18.86
N TRP A 285 -3.92 15.54 -19.45
CA TRP A 285 -4.98 14.84 -18.73
C TRP A 285 -4.38 13.93 -17.65
N THR A 286 -4.95 13.96 -16.46
CA THR A 286 -4.58 13.11 -15.34
C THR A 286 -5.80 12.37 -14.82
N ASN A 287 -5.66 11.07 -14.61
CA ASN A 287 -6.73 10.26 -14.02
C ASN A 287 -6.85 10.50 -12.50
N GLY A 288 -7.96 10.07 -11.91
CA GLY A 288 -8.13 10.04 -10.46
C GLY A 288 -7.09 9.15 -9.77
N SER A 289 -6.71 9.54 -8.54
CA SER A 289 -5.82 8.77 -7.67
C SER A 289 -6.61 7.92 -6.68
N THR A 290 -5.92 6.96 -6.06
CA THR A 290 -6.45 6.14 -4.97
C THR A 290 -5.57 6.18 -3.75
N PRO A 291 -6.13 5.98 -2.55
CA PRO A 291 -5.34 5.84 -1.34
C PRO A 291 -4.69 4.45 -1.26
N ASP A 292 -3.53 4.41 -0.60
CA ASP A 292 -2.97 3.17 -0.10
C ASP A 292 -3.93 2.49 0.89
N GLY A 293 -3.76 1.19 1.06
CA GLY A 293 -4.35 0.41 2.12
C GLY A 293 -3.89 0.92 3.49
N ILE A 294 -4.69 0.66 4.50
CA ILE A 294 -4.42 1.10 5.87
C ILE A 294 -3.67 -0.03 6.61
N ALA A 295 -2.65 0.35 7.36
CA ALA A 295 -1.92 -0.59 8.23
C ALA A 295 -2.77 -0.96 9.45
N ALA A 296 -2.62 -2.19 9.91
CA ALA A 296 -3.31 -2.68 11.10
C ALA A 296 -2.55 -2.31 12.40
N SER A 297 -3.05 -2.80 13.53
CA SER A 297 -2.43 -2.60 14.85
C SER A 297 -1.73 -3.86 15.34
N ALA A 298 -0.66 -3.72 16.13
CA ALA A 298 0.10 -4.85 16.66
C ALA A 298 -0.62 -5.51 17.86
N GLY A 299 -0.30 -6.77 18.13
CA GLY A 299 -0.77 -7.48 19.32
C GLY A 299 0.04 -7.11 20.57
N GLY A 300 -0.57 -7.27 21.74
CA GLY A 300 0.11 -7.03 23.03
C GLY A 300 0.89 -8.26 23.50
N GLY A 301 1.93 -8.04 24.32
CA GLY A 301 2.68 -9.14 24.95
C GLY A 301 1.89 -9.85 26.04
N GLY A 302 2.09 -11.17 26.18
CA GLY A 302 1.51 -11.96 27.25
C GLY A 302 2.19 -11.73 28.60
N GLY A 303 1.46 -11.89 29.71
CA GLY A 303 2.02 -11.72 31.05
C GLY A 303 2.94 -12.87 31.48
N GLY A 304 3.90 -12.61 32.35
CA GLY A 304 4.74 -13.65 32.94
C GLY A 304 3.97 -14.51 33.93
N GLY A 305 4.26 -15.81 33.98
CA GLY A 305 3.78 -16.70 35.03
C GLY A 305 4.51 -16.42 36.33
N ALA A 306 3.84 -16.60 37.47
CA ALA A 306 4.47 -16.36 38.77
C ALA A 306 5.30 -17.56 39.25
N ALA A 307 6.27 -17.31 40.11
CA ALA A 307 6.97 -18.37 40.81
C ALA A 307 6.05 -19.09 41.81
N GLY A 308 6.32 -20.37 42.02
CA GLY A 308 5.78 -21.10 43.16
C GLY A 308 6.45 -20.68 44.46
N GLY A 309 5.73 -20.77 45.57
CA GLY A 309 6.24 -20.55 46.90
C GLY A 309 7.26 -21.63 47.31
N GLY A 310 8.22 -21.22 48.12
CA GLY A 310 9.22 -22.11 48.71
C GLY A 310 8.74 -22.71 50.03
N ALA A 311 9.65 -23.34 50.77
CA ALA A 311 9.41 -23.72 52.15
C ALA A 311 10.64 -23.43 53.01
N SER A 312 10.42 -22.80 54.16
CA SER A 312 11.44 -22.70 55.19
C SER A 312 11.57 -24.02 55.91
N CYS A 313 12.79 -24.40 56.28
CA CYS A 313 13.02 -25.56 57.11
C CYS A 313 13.26 -25.18 58.58
N THR A 314 12.53 -25.83 59.49
CA THR A 314 12.71 -25.65 60.93
C THR A 314 13.38 -26.87 61.55
N GLY A 315 14.69 -26.80 61.79
CA GLY A 315 15.43 -27.87 62.46
C GLY A 315 16.91 -28.00 62.09
N SER A 316 17.66 -28.80 62.87
CA SER A 316 19.08 -29.05 62.60
C SER A 316 19.25 -30.04 61.44
N GLY A 317 19.97 -29.62 60.38
CA GLY A 317 20.38 -30.50 59.28
C GLY A 317 19.48 -30.52 58.05
N CYS A 318 18.40 -29.74 58.03
CA CYS A 318 17.54 -29.58 56.86
C CYS A 318 17.79 -28.26 56.11
N LYS A 319 17.24 -28.14 54.90
CA LYS A 319 17.52 -27.05 53.96
C LYS A 319 16.23 -26.46 53.42
N ASP A 320 16.23 -25.15 53.20
CA ASP A 320 15.08 -24.48 52.59
C ASP A 320 14.90 -24.92 51.13
N LEU A 321 13.66 -24.84 50.69
CA LEU A 321 13.27 -25.12 49.32
C LEU A 321 12.78 -23.84 48.66
N LEU A 322 13.17 -23.65 47.41
CA LEU A 322 12.65 -22.59 46.56
C LEU A 322 11.68 -23.21 45.55
N GLY A 323 10.51 -22.60 45.37
CA GLY A 323 9.52 -23.03 44.39
C GLY A 323 9.98 -22.85 42.95
N GLY A 324 9.30 -23.51 42.01
CA GLY A 324 9.59 -23.44 40.59
C GLY A 324 9.48 -22.01 40.05
N HIS A 325 10.37 -21.68 39.12
CA HIS A 325 10.39 -20.36 38.47
C HIS A 325 9.16 -20.18 37.59
N GLY A 326 8.58 -18.98 37.56
CA GLY A 326 7.48 -18.67 36.66
C GLY A 326 7.95 -18.62 35.21
N GLY A 327 7.07 -19.05 34.29
CA GLY A 327 7.20 -19.07 32.83
C GLY A 327 7.25 -17.68 32.20
N GLY A 328 8.07 -17.49 31.16
CA GLY A 328 8.15 -16.22 30.43
C GLY A 328 6.97 -16.01 29.49
N GLY A 329 6.42 -14.80 29.45
CA GLY A 329 5.37 -14.41 28.51
C GLY A 329 5.91 -14.23 27.09
N GLY A 330 5.13 -14.63 26.08
CA GLY A 330 5.47 -14.39 24.67
C GLY A 330 5.18 -12.94 24.25
N SER A 331 5.96 -12.39 23.32
CA SER A 331 5.70 -11.05 22.78
C SER A 331 4.49 -11.04 21.85
N GLY A 332 3.85 -9.88 21.68
CA GLY A 332 2.87 -9.68 20.62
C GLY A 332 3.49 -9.80 19.23
N GLY A 333 2.66 -10.05 18.21
CA GLY A 333 3.04 -10.01 16.80
C GLY A 333 2.83 -8.62 16.19
N CYS A 334 3.67 -8.24 15.23
CA CYS A 334 3.54 -6.95 14.55
C CYS A 334 2.36 -6.92 13.59
N ALA A 335 1.86 -5.71 13.31
CA ALA A 335 0.80 -5.48 12.35
C ALA A 335 1.24 -5.79 10.91
N GLY A 336 0.30 -6.20 10.07
CA GLY A 336 0.46 -6.18 8.63
C GLY A 336 0.29 -4.77 8.07
N ALA A 337 1.11 -4.40 7.08
CA ALA A 337 0.98 -3.13 6.37
C ALA A 337 -0.18 -3.16 5.36
N GLY A 338 -0.72 -2.00 5.02
CA GLY A 338 -1.67 -1.87 3.91
C GLY A 338 -1.00 -2.15 2.57
N GLY A 339 -1.75 -2.65 1.59
CA GLY A 339 -1.28 -2.77 0.22
C GLY A 339 -1.27 -1.40 -0.47
N HIS A 340 -0.32 -1.16 -1.38
CA HIS A 340 -0.23 0.15 -2.04
C HIS A 340 -1.33 0.36 -3.08
N ALA A 341 -1.67 1.61 -3.31
CA ALA A 341 -2.58 2.08 -4.34
C ALA A 341 -2.11 1.69 -5.74
N ALA A 342 -3.06 1.48 -6.63
CA ALA A 342 -2.79 1.38 -8.05
C ALA A 342 -2.90 2.73 -8.77
N GLY A 343 -2.21 2.83 -9.90
CA GLY A 343 -2.35 3.94 -10.83
C GLY A 343 -3.60 3.83 -11.69
N GLY A 344 -4.18 4.97 -12.08
CA GLY A 344 -5.21 5.02 -13.10
C GLY A 344 -4.64 4.74 -14.50
N GLY A 345 -5.49 4.27 -15.40
CA GLY A 345 -5.15 4.15 -16.82
C GLY A 345 -5.10 5.52 -17.51
N GLY A 346 -4.30 5.62 -18.56
CA GLY A 346 -4.14 6.84 -19.37
C GLY A 346 -5.31 7.05 -20.32
N GLY A 347 -5.56 8.30 -20.71
CA GLY A 347 -6.64 8.64 -21.61
C GLY A 347 -6.27 8.45 -23.09
N ALA A 348 -7.27 8.15 -23.92
CA ALA A 348 -7.19 8.14 -25.37
C ALA A 348 -7.99 9.31 -25.95
N PHE A 349 -7.32 10.15 -26.74
CA PHE A 349 -7.91 11.39 -27.27
C PHE A 349 -7.71 11.50 -28.78
N GLY A 350 -8.79 11.81 -29.50
CA GLY A 350 -8.68 12.19 -30.92
C GLY A 350 -8.03 13.56 -31.05
N ILE A 351 -8.65 14.57 -30.43
CA ILE A 351 -8.12 15.92 -30.37
C ILE A 351 -8.19 16.41 -28.92
N PHE A 352 -7.05 16.82 -28.36
CA PHE A 352 -6.94 17.35 -27.02
C PHE A 352 -6.55 18.83 -27.09
N ILE A 353 -7.41 19.73 -26.62
CA ILE A 353 -7.25 21.18 -26.80
C ILE A 353 -7.19 21.87 -25.44
N LEU A 354 -6.12 22.63 -25.22
CA LEU A 354 -5.92 23.48 -24.06
C LEU A 354 -5.83 24.94 -24.45
N GLY A 355 -6.45 25.80 -23.67
CA GLY A 355 -6.32 27.23 -23.87
C GLY A 355 -7.02 28.06 -22.81
N THR A 356 -7.23 29.32 -23.15
CA THR A 356 -7.96 30.29 -22.34
C THR A 356 -9.27 30.67 -23.03
N PRO A 357 -10.24 31.27 -22.32
CA PRO A 357 -11.51 31.65 -22.90
C PRO A 357 -11.32 32.54 -24.14
N GLY A 358 -11.94 32.17 -25.25
CA GLY A 358 -11.83 32.88 -26.54
C GLY A 358 -10.68 32.39 -27.45
N SER A 359 -9.78 31.55 -26.96
CA SER A 359 -8.75 30.89 -27.78
C SER A 359 -9.30 29.59 -28.37
N ILE A 360 -10.24 29.71 -29.33
CA ILE A 360 -10.99 28.59 -29.89
C ILE A 360 -10.53 28.31 -31.33
N PRO A 361 -9.76 27.24 -31.60
CA PRO A 361 -9.43 26.80 -32.96
C PRO A 361 -10.66 26.43 -33.78
N VAL A 362 -10.53 26.45 -35.11
CA VAL A 362 -11.55 25.95 -36.03
C VAL A 362 -11.30 24.46 -36.26
N VAL A 363 -12.24 23.62 -35.83
CA VAL A 363 -12.18 22.16 -35.98
C VAL A 363 -13.45 21.69 -36.68
N THR A 364 -13.37 21.41 -37.99
CA THR A 364 -14.54 21.09 -38.83
C THR A 364 -14.22 20.10 -39.94
N GLY A 365 -15.20 19.32 -40.40
CA GLY A 365 -15.02 18.33 -41.47
C GLY A 365 -14.26 17.07 -41.05
N ASN A 366 -13.86 16.96 -39.79
CA ASN A 366 -13.07 15.81 -39.34
C ASN A 366 -13.96 14.61 -39.04
N THR A 367 -13.45 13.42 -39.34
CA THR A 367 -13.99 12.14 -38.86
C THR A 367 -13.06 11.60 -37.78
N VAL A 368 -13.54 11.52 -36.54
CA VAL A 368 -12.76 11.09 -35.38
C VAL A 368 -13.25 9.71 -34.92
N PHE A 369 -12.39 8.72 -35.05
CA PHE A 369 -12.56 7.40 -34.45
C PHE A 369 -11.94 7.41 -33.06
N LEU A 370 -12.77 7.23 -32.04
CA LEU A 370 -12.30 7.19 -30.66
C LEU A 370 -11.54 5.88 -30.41
N GLY A 371 -10.53 5.96 -29.54
CA GLY A 371 -9.69 4.84 -29.16
C GLY A 371 -10.12 4.25 -27.83
N ASP A 372 -9.23 3.49 -27.19
CA ASP A 372 -9.53 2.87 -25.90
C ASP A 372 -8.71 3.50 -24.78
N GLY A 373 -9.39 3.94 -23.73
CA GLY A 373 -8.71 4.34 -22.51
C GLY A 373 -7.95 3.15 -21.90
N GLY A 374 -6.82 3.42 -21.26
CA GLY A 374 -6.02 2.37 -20.63
C GLY A 374 -6.73 1.76 -19.42
N ASP A 375 -6.54 0.47 -19.17
CA ASP A 375 -7.11 -0.16 -17.97
C ASP A 375 -6.53 0.43 -16.68
N GLY A 376 -7.33 0.50 -15.63
CA GLY A 376 -6.85 0.82 -14.28
C GLY A 376 -5.94 -0.27 -13.73
N GLY A 377 -4.96 0.12 -12.91
CA GLY A 377 -4.10 -0.81 -12.19
C GLY A 377 -4.84 -1.52 -11.05
N ASN A 378 -4.43 -2.75 -10.73
CA ASN A 378 -4.98 -3.46 -9.58
C ASN A 378 -4.30 -3.00 -8.30
N GLY A 379 -5.06 -2.78 -7.22
CA GLY A 379 -4.52 -2.43 -5.91
C GLY A 379 -3.64 -3.54 -5.33
N GLY A 380 -2.67 -3.16 -4.51
CA GLY A 380 -1.77 -4.09 -3.84
C GLY A 380 -2.44 -4.88 -2.74
N ALA A 381 -2.05 -6.13 -2.53
CA ALA A 381 -2.60 -6.94 -1.45
C ALA A 381 -2.18 -6.40 -0.06
N GLY A 382 -3.06 -6.48 0.93
CA GLY A 382 -2.75 -6.14 2.31
C GLY A 382 -1.89 -7.22 2.99
N GLY A 383 -0.95 -6.81 3.83
CA GLY A 383 -0.09 -7.70 4.59
C GLY A 383 -0.84 -8.36 5.75
N THR A 384 -0.51 -9.63 6.04
CA THR A 384 -1.09 -10.35 7.16
C THR A 384 -0.40 -9.97 8.47
N GLY A 385 -1.15 -9.84 9.56
CA GLY A 385 -0.56 -9.62 10.88
C GLY A 385 0.20 -10.83 11.42
N GLY A 386 1.34 -10.57 12.08
CA GLY A 386 2.22 -11.58 12.65
C GLY A 386 1.55 -12.34 13.79
N LEU A 387 1.83 -13.64 13.89
CA LEU A 387 1.40 -14.46 15.03
C LEU A 387 2.02 -13.95 16.33
N GLY A 388 1.34 -14.08 17.46
CA GLY A 388 1.93 -13.79 18.77
C GLY A 388 2.90 -14.90 19.20
N GLY A 389 3.90 -14.52 20.00
CA GLY A 389 4.83 -15.46 20.62
C GLY A 389 4.14 -16.33 21.66
N SER A 390 4.54 -17.59 21.77
CA SER A 390 4.04 -18.50 22.79
C SER A 390 4.68 -18.21 24.16
N GLY A 391 3.88 -18.24 25.21
CA GLY A 391 4.39 -18.23 26.59
C GLY A 391 4.83 -19.64 27.02
N THR A 392 5.90 -19.68 27.83
CA THR A 392 6.57 -20.94 28.21
C THR A 392 6.11 -21.46 29.56
N GLN A 393 6.30 -22.77 29.78
CA GLN A 393 5.99 -23.43 31.04
C GLN A 393 6.91 -22.93 32.17
N GLY A 394 6.37 -22.78 33.38
CA GLY A 394 7.16 -22.55 34.58
C GLY A 394 7.83 -23.84 35.10
N GLY A 395 8.78 -23.69 36.01
CA GLY A 395 9.47 -24.79 36.67
C GLY A 395 8.52 -25.66 37.48
N GLN A 396 8.79 -26.96 37.53
CA GLN A 396 7.99 -27.95 38.26
C GLN A 396 8.23 -27.88 39.77
N SER A 397 7.35 -28.48 40.57
CA SER A 397 7.43 -28.52 42.04
C SER A 397 8.57 -29.39 42.60
N GLY A 398 9.37 -30.04 41.74
CA GLY A 398 10.44 -30.96 42.15
C GLY A 398 9.92 -32.21 42.90
N PRO A 399 10.81 -33.05 43.44
CA PRO A 399 10.44 -34.32 44.10
C PRO A 399 9.83 -34.16 45.51
N SER A 400 9.79 -32.94 46.04
CA SER A 400 9.34 -32.61 47.39
C SER A 400 8.05 -31.79 47.33
N PHE A 401 7.00 -32.25 48.01
CA PHE A 401 5.64 -31.69 47.96
C PHE A 401 5.48 -30.32 48.66
N CYS A 402 6.58 -29.75 49.17
CA CYS A 402 6.59 -28.54 49.98
C CYS A 402 7.05 -27.28 49.21
N ALA A 403 7.19 -27.38 47.90
CA ALA A 403 7.50 -26.27 47.03
C ALA A 403 6.50 -26.24 45.87
N GLY A 404 6.01 -25.06 45.51
CA GLY A 404 5.06 -24.90 44.42
C GLY A 404 5.71 -24.94 43.05
N ALA A 405 4.98 -25.39 42.03
CA ALA A 405 5.36 -25.18 40.64
C ALA A 405 5.17 -23.71 40.25
N GLY A 406 5.95 -23.23 39.28
CA GLY A 406 5.76 -21.93 38.65
C GLY A 406 4.63 -21.98 37.62
N GLY A 407 3.90 -20.87 37.50
CA GLY A 407 2.88 -20.70 36.49
C GLY A 407 3.47 -20.56 35.08
N ARG A 408 2.70 -20.93 34.06
CA ARG A 408 3.04 -20.72 32.65
C ARG A 408 2.92 -19.23 32.28
N GLY A 409 3.81 -18.74 31.42
CA GLY A 409 3.64 -17.42 30.78
C GLY A 409 2.48 -17.40 29.78
N GLY A 410 1.86 -16.24 29.64
CA GLY A 410 0.81 -16.00 28.64
C GLY A 410 1.36 -15.91 27.22
N ASN A 411 0.56 -16.31 26.24
CA ASN A 411 0.87 -16.08 24.82
C ASN A 411 0.70 -14.59 24.49
N GLY A 412 1.54 -14.05 23.61
CA GLY A 412 1.29 -12.75 23.01
C GLY A 412 0.12 -12.78 22.03
N GLY A 413 -0.49 -11.64 21.81
CA GLY A 413 -1.55 -11.46 20.83
C GLY A 413 -1.01 -11.41 19.40
N ARG A 414 -1.82 -11.88 18.45
CA ARG A 414 -1.56 -11.71 17.02
C ARG A 414 -1.70 -10.24 16.63
N GLY A 415 -0.87 -9.74 15.72
CA GLY A 415 -1.11 -8.47 15.04
C GLY A 415 -2.29 -8.55 14.07
N GLY A 416 -2.95 -7.42 13.82
CA GLY A 416 -4.00 -7.32 12.82
C GLY A 416 -3.45 -7.35 11.38
N SER A 417 -4.31 -7.64 10.42
CA SER A 417 -4.00 -7.65 8.99
C SER A 417 -4.34 -6.31 8.33
N GLY A 418 -3.43 -5.81 7.50
CA GLY A 418 -3.63 -4.57 6.74
C GLY A 418 -4.67 -4.75 5.63
N SER A 419 -5.29 -3.66 5.20
CA SER A 419 -6.25 -3.69 4.09
C SER A 419 -5.56 -3.66 2.73
N GLY A 420 -6.26 -4.11 1.69
CA GLY A 420 -5.78 -3.97 0.32
C GLY A 420 -5.75 -2.51 -0.12
N GLY A 421 -4.91 -2.17 -1.09
CA GLY A 421 -4.87 -0.84 -1.71
C GLY A 421 -6.01 -0.62 -2.70
N GLY A 422 -6.36 0.64 -2.96
CA GLY A 422 -7.41 0.98 -3.93
C GLY A 422 -7.05 0.60 -5.37
N GLY A 423 -8.05 0.12 -6.13
CA GLY A 423 -7.91 -0.13 -7.57
C GLY A 423 -8.01 1.17 -8.38
N GLY A 424 -7.14 1.33 -9.37
CA GLY A 424 -7.09 2.52 -10.22
C GLY A 424 -8.31 2.66 -11.14
N CYS A 425 -8.67 3.89 -11.51
CA CYS A 425 -9.71 4.12 -12.52
C CYS A 425 -9.21 3.65 -13.89
N GLY A 426 -10.15 3.21 -14.73
CA GLY A 426 -9.89 3.12 -16.18
C GLY A 426 -9.65 4.51 -16.77
N GLY A 427 -8.89 4.55 -17.85
CA GLY A 427 -8.60 5.74 -18.63
C GLY A 427 -9.81 6.18 -19.45
N THR A 428 -9.94 7.48 -19.69
CA THR A 428 -11.03 8.01 -20.51
C THR A 428 -10.79 7.77 -22.01
N SER A 429 -11.86 7.70 -22.80
CA SER A 429 -11.82 7.77 -24.25
C SER A 429 -12.65 8.94 -24.73
N VAL A 430 -12.00 9.94 -25.33
CA VAL A 430 -12.67 11.17 -25.76
C VAL A 430 -12.31 11.53 -27.19
N GLY A 431 -13.32 11.79 -28.03
CA GLY A 431 -13.10 12.23 -29.40
C GLY A 431 -12.43 13.59 -29.44
N ILE A 432 -13.11 14.61 -28.91
CA ILE A 432 -12.58 15.97 -28.78
C ILE A 432 -12.71 16.43 -27.33
N TYR A 433 -11.57 16.60 -26.66
CA TYR A 433 -11.49 17.09 -25.29
C TYR A 433 -11.00 18.53 -25.30
N THR A 434 -11.63 19.39 -24.50
CA THR A 434 -11.18 20.77 -24.33
C THR A 434 -11.04 21.14 -22.85
N SER A 435 -10.02 21.93 -22.52
CA SER A 435 -9.92 22.58 -21.22
C SER A 435 -9.64 24.07 -21.32
N GLY A 436 -10.43 24.88 -20.61
CA GLY A 436 -10.20 26.31 -20.42
C GLY A 436 -10.65 27.22 -21.56
N ILE A 437 -11.19 26.68 -22.66
CA ILE A 437 -11.59 27.45 -23.86
C ILE A 437 -13.10 27.71 -23.97
N GLY A 438 -13.91 27.15 -23.05
CA GLY A 438 -15.38 27.20 -23.08
C GLY A 438 -16.01 25.98 -23.75
N THR A 439 -17.20 26.15 -24.33
CA THR A 439 -18.02 25.06 -24.91
C THR A 439 -18.21 25.24 -26.42
N PRO A 440 -17.18 24.99 -27.24
CA PRO A 440 -17.26 25.10 -28.70
C PRO A 440 -18.19 24.06 -29.32
N SER A 441 -18.71 24.34 -30.52
CA SER A 441 -19.68 23.49 -31.23
C SER A 441 -19.07 22.30 -31.97
N TYR A 442 -17.90 21.80 -31.55
CA TYR A 442 -17.12 20.79 -32.30
C TYR A 442 -17.86 19.47 -32.53
N CYS A 443 -18.90 19.19 -31.76
CA CYS A 443 -19.56 17.88 -31.69
C CYS A 443 -20.91 17.88 -32.40
N THR A 444 -21.25 18.98 -33.08
CA THR A 444 -22.41 18.98 -33.97
C THR A 444 -22.06 18.19 -35.23
N ALA A 445 -23.03 17.47 -35.79
CA ALA A 445 -22.83 16.74 -37.06
C ALA A 445 -22.49 17.66 -38.24
N ALA A 446 -22.81 18.96 -38.11
CA ALA A 446 -22.38 19.99 -39.06
C ALA A 446 -20.90 20.37 -38.91
N SER A 447 -20.28 20.06 -37.77
CA SER A 447 -18.87 20.33 -37.49
C SER A 447 -18.02 19.08 -37.70
N ASN A 448 -18.25 17.97 -37.00
CA ASN A 448 -17.41 16.77 -37.11
C ASN A 448 -18.23 15.49 -36.92
N THR A 449 -17.72 14.38 -37.43
CA THR A 449 -18.27 13.03 -37.22
C THR A 449 -17.43 12.30 -36.19
N LEU A 450 -18.04 11.80 -35.10
CA LEU A 450 -17.33 11.07 -34.04
C LEU A 450 -17.94 9.69 -33.84
N VAL A 451 -17.09 8.66 -33.79
CA VAL A 451 -17.52 7.25 -33.80
C VAL A 451 -16.68 6.39 -32.85
N GLY A 452 -17.36 5.53 -32.08
CA GLY A 452 -16.72 4.42 -31.36
C GLY A 452 -16.14 4.80 -30.00
N GLY A 453 -15.11 4.04 -29.60
CA GLY A 453 -14.35 4.22 -28.36
C GLY A 453 -14.87 3.43 -27.16
N PHE A 454 -13.95 3.02 -26.29
CA PHE A 454 -14.25 2.42 -25.00
C PHE A 454 -13.42 3.07 -23.89
N GLY A 455 -14.06 3.37 -22.76
CA GLY A 455 -13.31 3.69 -21.55
C GLY A 455 -12.56 2.45 -21.06
N GLY A 456 -11.39 2.63 -20.47
CA GLY A 456 -10.62 1.52 -19.92
C GLY A 456 -11.37 0.79 -18.81
N VAL A 457 -11.11 -0.50 -18.60
CA VAL A 457 -11.75 -1.20 -17.48
C VAL A 457 -11.17 -0.72 -16.15
N ASN A 458 -11.94 -0.83 -15.09
CA ASN A 458 -11.44 -0.49 -13.76
C ASN A 458 -10.38 -1.47 -13.26
N GLY A 459 -9.46 -0.97 -12.46
CA GLY A 459 -8.60 -1.80 -11.63
C GLY A 459 -9.40 -2.43 -10.49
N THR A 460 -9.09 -3.69 -10.15
CA THR A 460 -9.63 -4.32 -8.95
C THR A 460 -8.95 -3.77 -7.71
N GLY A 461 -9.65 -3.67 -6.59
CA GLY A 461 -8.99 -3.40 -5.32
C GLY A 461 -8.07 -4.55 -4.89
N GLY A 462 -7.10 -4.23 -4.04
CA GLY A 462 -6.16 -5.21 -3.51
C GLY A 462 -6.84 -6.21 -2.58
N VAL A 463 -6.42 -7.47 -2.63
CA VAL A 463 -6.93 -8.50 -1.74
C VAL A 463 -6.42 -8.33 -0.32
N SER A 464 -7.20 -8.75 0.67
CA SER A 464 -6.77 -8.84 2.08
C SER A 464 -7.55 -9.95 2.76
N LEU A 465 -6.99 -10.50 3.85
CA LEU A 465 -7.69 -11.49 4.68
C LEU A 465 -8.97 -10.94 5.33
N VAL A 466 -9.07 -9.62 5.47
CA VAL A 466 -10.13 -8.98 6.25
C VAL A 466 -10.89 -7.98 5.42
N ASN A 467 -10.20 -6.93 4.94
CA ASN A 467 -10.83 -5.85 4.17
C ASN A 467 -10.06 -5.59 2.88
N ALA A 468 -10.62 -6.04 1.76
CA ALA A 468 -10.09 -5.74 0.44
C ALA A 468 -10.20 -4.22 0.15
N GLY A 469 -9.34 -3.74 -0.74
CA GLY A 469 -9.50 -2.40 -1.31
C GLY A 469 -10.73 -2.34 -2.22
N GLY A 470 -11.26 -1.14 -2.40
CA GLY A 470 -12.31 -0.89 -3.39
C GLY A 470 -11.77 -0.97 -4.81
N SER A 471 -12.57 -1.50 -5.73
CA SER A 471 -12.31 -1.39 -7.17
C SER A 471 -12.43 0.06 -7.63
N GLY A 472 -11.67 0.42 -8.66
CA GLY A 472 -11.81 1.70 -9.34
C GLY A 472 -13.12 1.78 -10.14
N ALA A 473 -13.40 2.97 -10.66
CA ALA A 473 -14.43 3.18 -11.67
C ALA A 473 -13.87 2.89 -13.08
N ALA A 474 -14.71 2.35 -13.97
CA ALA A 474 -14.35 2.22 -15.37
C ALA A 474 -14.21 3.61 -16.01
N GLY A 475 -13.35 3.72 -17.01
CA GLY A 475 -13.10 4.98 -17.71
C GLY A 475 -14.36 5.53 -18.37
N ALA A 476 -14.47 6.85 -18.43
CA ALA A 476 -15.54 7.49 -19.18
C ALA A 476 -15.32 7.34 -20.69
N MET A 477 -16.41 7.28 -21.46
CA MET A 477 -16.37 7.47 -22.90
C MET A 477 -17.29 8.63 -23.25
N ALA A 478 -16.78 9.58 -24.03
CA ALA A 478 -17.56 10.70 -24.52
C ALA A 478 -17.07 11.12 -25.90
N HIS A 479 -17.97 11.41 -26.83
CA HIS A 479 -17.56 12.05 -28.09
C HIS A 479 -16.88 13.39 -27.79
N CYS A 480 -17.40 14.15 -26.82
CA CYS A 480 -16.79 15.40 -26.40
C CYS A 480 -16.89 15.65 -24.90
N SER A 481 -15.88 16.35 -24.38
CA SER A 481 -15.82 16.80 -23.00
C SER A 481 -15.25 18.22 -22.96
N PHE A 482 -15.98 19.13 -22.32
CA PHE A 482 -15.62 20.54 -22.21
C PHE A 482 -15.46 20.90 -20.74
N ASN A 483 -14.23 21.23 -20.30
CA ASN A 483 -13.89 21.50 -18.89
C ASN A 483 -13.25 22.86 -18.68
#